data_AF-A0A7S3MZ05-F1
#
_entry.id   AF-A0A7S3MZ05-F1
#
_cell.length_a   1.000
_cell.length_b   1.000
_cell.length_c   1.000
_cell.angle_alpha   90.00
_cell.angle_beta   90.00
_cell.angle_gamma   90.00
#
_symmetry.space_group_name_H-M   'P 1'
#
loop_
_entity.id
_entity.type
_entity.pdbx_description
1 polymer ?
#
loop_
_entity_poly.entity_id
_entity_poly.type
_entity_poly.pdbx_seq_one_letter_code
_entity_poly.pdbx_strand_id
1 'polypeptide(L)'
;DYISQKWFTHATPTLFNAGTPKPQMSSCFLLAMSDDSIDGIYKTLHQAALISKSAGGIGISVHNVRATGTYIKGTNGYSNGLTPMLKVFNETARYVDQGGGKRKGSFAIYPE
;
A
#
# COMPACT_ATOMS: atom_id res chain seq x y z
N ASP A 1 26.02 -15.94 -16.43
CA ASP A 1 26.56 -17.17 -15.82
C ASP A 1 25.96 -17.52 -14.46
N TYR A 2 25.99 -16.65 -13.45
CA TYR A 2 25.52 -17.02 -12.10
C TYR A 2 24.03 -17.39 -11.97
N ILE A 3 23.13 -16.64 -12.62
CA ILE A 3 21.68 -16.92 -12.58
C ILE A 3 21.35 -18.23 -13.31
N SER A 4 21.98 -18.51 -14.47
CA SER A 4 21.74 -19.75 -15.24
C SER A 4 22.31 -20.99 -14.55
N GLN A 5 23.39 -20.83 -13.76
CA GLN A 5 23.96 -21.87 -12.91
C GLN A 5 23.28 -21.97 -11.52
N LYS A 6 22.21 -21.21 -11.28
CA LYS A 6 21.39 -21.25 -10.05
C LYS A 6 22.13 -20.88 -8.76
N TRP A 7 23.19 -20.06 -8.84
CA TRP A 7 23.88 -19.56 -7.65
C TRP A 7 23.01 -18.61 -6.82
N PHE A 8 22.14 -17.85 -7.49
CA PHE A 8 21.12 -17.00 -6.87
C PHE A 8 19.97 -16.76 -7.85
N THR A 9 18.88 -16.18 -7.36
CA THR A 9 17.78 -15.70 -8.18
C THR A 9 17.33 -14.32 -7.70
N HIS A 10 16.78 -13.52 -8.60
CA HIS A 10 16.15 -12.26 -8.24
C HIS A 10 14.69 -12.46 -7.85
N ALA A 11 14.11 -11.45 -7.19
CA ALA A 11 12.70 -11.45 -6.86
C ALA A 11 11.82 -11.44 -8.13
N THR A 12 10.57 -11.91 -7.98
CA THR A 12 9.61 -12.02 -9.09
C THR A 12 9.47 -10.73 -9.92
N PRO A 13 9.37 -9.51 -9.35
CA PRO A 13 9.22 -8.29 -10.14
C PRO A 13 10.44 -8.00 -11.02
N THR A 14 11.65 -8.27 -10.52
CA THR A 14 12.87 -8.14 -11.31
C THR A 14 12.84 -9.09 -12.51
N LEU A 15 12.46 -10.36 -12.29
CA LEU A 15 12.39 -11.35 -13.37
C LEU A 15 11.29 -11.03 -14.40
N PHE A 16 10.19 -10.40 -13.99
CA PHE A 16 9.09 -10.04 -14.89
C PHE A 16 9.32 -8.76 -15.68
N ASN A 17 10.01 -7.78 -15.08
CA ASN A 17 10.03 -6.42 -15.61
C ASN A 17 11.41 -5.93 -16.05
N ALA A 18 12.51 -6.62 -15.73
CA ALA A 18 13.83 -6.26 -16.24
C ALA A 18 13.85 -6.25 -17.78
N GLY A 19 14.34 -5.16 -18.36
CA GLY A 19 14.37 -4.96 -19.82
C GLY A 19 13.02 -4.61 -20.47
N THR A 20 11.95 -4.39 -19.69
CA THR A 20 10.64 -3.94 -20.21
C THR A 20 10.52 -2.39 -20.18
N PRO A 21 9.57 -1.78 -20.93
CA PRO A 21 9.42 -0.32 -20.98
C PRO A 21 9.08 0.38 -19.66
N LYS A 22 8.54 -0.36 -18.67
CA LYS A 22 8.22 0.14 -17.32
C LYS A 22 8.81 -0.81 -16.28
N PRO A 23 10.13 -0.74 -16.04
CA PRO A 23 10.86 -1.74 -15.27
C PRO A 23 10.72 -1.50 -13.76
N GLN A 24 9.54 -1.77 -13.20
CA GLN A 24 9.37 -1.84 -11.76
C GLN A 24 9.97 -3.16 -11.26
N MET A 25 11.07 -3.11 -10.52
CA MET A 25 11.81 -4.31 -10.09
C MET A 25 11.73 -4.59 -8.58
N SER A 26 11.06 -3.74 -7.81
CA SER A 26 11.01 -3.82 -6.34
C SER A 26 9.72 -4.46 -5.85
N SER A 27 9.83 -5.44 -4.95
CA SER A 27 8.64 -6.18 -4.48
C SER A 27 7.85 -5.47 -3.38
N CYS A 28 8.54 -4.83 -2.43
CA CYS A 28 7.95 -4.41 -1.16
C CYS A 28 8.17 -2.92 -0.92
N PHE A 29 7.13 -2.28 -0.37
CA PHE A 29 7.11 -0.86 -0.08
C PHE A 29 6.62 -0.64 1.36
N LEU A 30 7.21 0.35 2.02
CA LEU A 30 6.77 0.81 3.33
C LEU A 30 6.24 2.23 3.18
N LEU A 31 5.01 2.45 3.65
CA LEU A 31 4.37 3.76 3.69
C LEU A 31 4.09 4.12 5.16
N ALA A 32 4.35 5.37 5.50
CA ALA A 32 3.81 5.98 6.70
C ALA A 32 2.57 6.79 6.32
N MET A 33 1.53 6.73 7.15
CA MET A 33 0.39 7.60 6.99
C MET A 33 0.83 9.07 7.04
N SER A 34 0.49 9.83 5.99
CA SER A 34 1.07 11.18 5.79
C SER A 34 0.71 12.16 6.89
N ASP A 35 -0.55 12.15 7.33
CA ASP A 35 -1.09 13.04 8.36
C ASP A 35 -2.41 12.49 8.92
N ASP A 36 -2.79 12.88 10.12
CA ASP A 36 -4.08 12.56 10.76
C ASP A 36 -5.19 13.48 10.26
N SER A 37 -5.38 13.48 8.94
CA SER A 37 -6.36 14.29 8.23
C SER A 37 -6.92 13.52 7.02
N ILE A 38 -8.09 13.94 6.52
CA ILE A 38 -8.67 13.33 5.31
C ILE A 38 -7.71 13.46 4.13
N ASP A 39 -7.08 14.62 3.95
CA ASP A 39 -6.11 14.82 2.88
C ASP A 39 -4.89 13.90 3.04
N GLY A 40 -4.37 13.74 4.27
CA GLY A 40 -3.27 12.81 4.57
C GLY A 40 -3.63 11.36 4.29
N ILE A 41 -4.82 10.93 4.70
CA ILE A 41 -5.35 9.57 4.50
C ILE A 41 -5.51 9.27 3.01
N TYR A 42 -6.16 10.15 2.26
CA TYR A 42 -6.41 9.94 0.83
C TYR A 42 -5.15 10.08 -0.02
N LYS A 43 -4.18 10.92 0.38
CA LYS A 43 -2.86 10.97 -0.25
C LYS A 43 -2.11 9.64 -0.08
N THR A 44 -2.14 9.08 1.11
CA THR A 44 -1.53 7.77 1.40
C THR A 44 -2.24 6.65 0.63
N LEU A 45 -3.57 6.70 0.56
CA LEU A 45 -4.38 5.76 -0.23
C LEU A 45 -4.05 5.83 -1.73
N HIS A 46 -3.91 7.03 -2.28
CA HIS A 46 -3.53 7.24 -3.68
C HIS A 46 -2.14 6.65 -3.97
N GLN A 47 -1.16 6.87 -3.08
CA GLN A 47 0.15 6.24 -3.20
C GLN A 47 0.07 4.71 -3.16
N ALA A 48 -0.71 4.16 -2.23
CA ALA A 48 -0.92 2.72 -2.11
C ALA A 48 -1.55 2.14 -3.40
N ALA A 49 -2.52 2.82 -3.99
CA ALA A 49 -3.13 2.43 -5.26
C ALA A 49 -2.11 2.43 -6.41
N LEU A 50 -1.27 3.46 -6.52
CA LEU A 50 -0.22 3.51 -7.56
C LEU A 50 0.80 2.38 -7.42
N ILE A 51 1.20 2.05 -6.19
CA ILE A 51 2.13 0.94 -5.93
C ILE A 51 1.46 -0.42 -6.23
N SER A 52 0.20 -0.60 -5.80
CA SER A 52 -0.58 -1.83 -6.05
C SER A 52 -0.76 -2.07 -7.56
N LYS A 53 -1.02 -1.01 -8.34
CA LYS A 53 -1.10 -1.08 -9.81
C LYS A 53 0.16 -1.68 -10.44
N SER A 54 1.31 -1.44 -9.85
CA SER A 54 2.61 -1.95 -10.30
C SER A 54 3.05 -3.26 -9.63
N ALA A 55 2.12 -3.98 -9.00
CA ALA A 55 2.37 -5.27 -8.36
C ALA A 55 3.28 -5.24 -7.12
N GLY A 56 3.35 -4.10 -6.44
CA GLY A 56 4.06 -3.98 -5.17
C GLY A 56 3.21 -4.39 -3.97
N GLY A 57 3.81 -5.13 -3.02
CA GLY A 57 3.25 -5.34 -1.68
C GLY A 57 3.55 -4.15 -0.77
N ILE A 58 2.63 -3.81 0.13
CA ILE A 58 2.70 -2.56 0.91
C ILE A 58 2.53 -2.84 2.40
N GLY A 59 3.47 -2.36 3.22
CA GLY A 59 3.29 -2.19 4.67
C GLY A 59 2.92 -0.73 4.97
N ILE A 60 1.83 -0.51 5.70
CA ILE A 60 1.35 0.84 6.04
C ILE A 60 1.34 1.00 7.55
N SER A 61 2.11 1.95 8.06
CA SER A 61 2.07 2.37 9.45
C SER A 61 0.93 3.36 9.68
N VAL A 62 0.10 3.11 10.69
CA VAL A 62 -1.11 3.89 11.02
C VAL A 62 -1.11 4.48 12.43
N HIS A 63 0.06 4.53 13.09
CA HIS A 63 0.19 4.96 14.50
C HIS A 63 -0.28 6.39 14.77
N ASN A 64 -0.22 7.28 13.77
CA ASN A 64 -0.62 8.67 13.90
C ASN A 64 -2.13 8.90 13.66
N VAL A 65 -2.91 7.89 13.28
CA VAL A 65 -4.35 8.06 13.04
C VAL A 65 -5.11 8.00 14.35
N ARG A 66 -5.96 9.00 14.59
CA ARG A 66 -6.75 9.10 15.82
C ARG A 66 -7.72 7.91 16.02
N ALA A 67 -7.90 7.52 17.28
CA ALA A 67 -8.83 6.46 17.68
C ALA A 67 -10.31 6.87 17.57
N THR A 68 -11.21 5.89 17.61
CA THR A 68 -12.67 6.10 17.66
C THR A 68 -13.06 6.99 18.84
N GLY A 69 -13.96 7.94 18.65
CA GLY A 69 -14.41 8.86 19.70
C GLY A 69 -13.48 10.04 19.95
N THR A 70 -12.35 10.15 19.22
CA THR A 70 -11.48 11.34 19.32
C THR A 70 -12.17 12.55 18.70
N TYR A 71 -12.16 13.68 19.41
CA TYR A 71 -12.77 14.93 18.95
C TYR A 71 -12.11 15.48 17.67
N ILE A 72 -12.93 16.01 16.75
CA ILE A 72 -12.49 16.63 15.50
C ILE A 72 -12.86 18.11 15.54
N LYS A 73 -11.87 18.96 15.82
CA LYS A 73 -12.05 20.42 15.93
C LYS A 73 -12.68 21.06 14.67
N GLY A 74 -12.30 20.60 13.47
CA GLY A 74 -12.73 21.21 12.20
C GLY A 74 -14.20 20.99 11.87
N THR A 75 -14.78 19.85 12.25
CA THR A 75 -16.17 19.48 11.92
C THR A 75 -17.08 19.43 13.15
N ASN A 76 -16.54 19.73 14.34
CA ASN A 76 -17.20 19.57 15.64
C ASN A 76 -17.82 18.18 15.85
N GLY A 77 -17.20 17.16 15.24
CA GLY A 77 -17.63 15.77 15.30
C GLY A 77 -16.65 14.89 16.06
N TYR A 78 -16.89 13.59 16.02
CA TYR A 78 -16.04 12.56 16.61
C TYR A 78 -15.54 11.60 15.53
N SER A 79 -14.31 11.10 15.71
CA SER A 79 -13.71 10.13 14.79
C SER A 79 -14.42 8.78 14.85
N ASN A 80 -14.58 8.16 13.68
CA ASN A 80 -15.02 6.76 13.59
C ASN A 80 -13.85 5.76 13.74
N GLY A 81 -12.64 6.25 13.93
CA GLY A 81 -11.42 5.47 14.17
C GLY A 81 -10.87 4.73 12.94
N LEU A 82 -10.02 3.74 13.21
CA LEU A 82 -9.30 2.99 12.18
C LEU A 82 -10.21 2.10 11.32
N THR A 83 -11.22 1.44 11.91
CA THR A 83 -11.99 0.40 11.22
C THR A 83 -12.63 0.88 9.91
N PRO A 84 -13.33 2.04 9.85
CA PRO A 84 -13.90 2.53 8.59
C PRO A 84 -12.83 2.97 7.59
N MET A 85 -11.74 3.58 8.06
CA MET A 85 -10.61 3.93 7.20
C MET A 85 -10.02 2.67 6.55
N LEU A 86 -9.77 1.62 7.32
CA LEU A 86 -9.20 0.36 6.83
C LEU A 86 -10.14 -0.36 5.86
N LYS A 87 -11.47 -0.21 5.99
CA LYS A 87 -12.41 -0.70 4.98
C LYS A 87 -12.19 -0.04 3.61
N VAL A 88 -11.90 1.26 3.57
CA VAL A 88 -11.59 1.96 2.31
C VAL A 88 -10.28 1.45 1.70
N PHE A 89 -9.25 1.23 2.51
CA PHE A 89 -7.99 0.62 2.04
C PHE A 89 -8.22 -0.80 1.53
N ASN A 90 -9.06 -1.59 2.19
CA ASN A 90 -9.43 -2.94 1.75
C ASN A 90 -10.11 -2.92 0.38
N GLU A 91 -11.14 -2.07 0.19
CA GLU A 91 -11.82 -1.97 -1.10
C GLU A 91 -10.88 -1.48 -2.21
N THR A 92 -9.94 -0.58 -1.88
CA THR A 92 -8.91 -0.14 -2.82
C THR A 92 -7.95 -1.27 -3.20
N ALA A 93 -7.53 -2.10 -2.24
CA ALA A 93 -6.68 -3.26 -2.51
C ALA A 93 -7.36 -4.27 -3.44
N ARG A 94 -8.67 -4.44 -3.29
CA ARG A 94 -9.50 -5.32 -4.14
C ARG A 94 -9.74 -4.74 -5.52
N TYR A 95 -9.93 -3.43 -5.61
CA TYR A 95 -10.16 -2.74 -6.87
C TYR A 95 -8.88 -2.69 -7.73
N VAL A 96 -7.75 -2.35 -7.12
CA VAL A 96 -6.45 -2.27 -7.80
C VAL A 96 -5.72 -3.61 -7.68
N ASP A 97 -6.32 -4.63 -8.28
CA ASP A 97 -5.73 -5.97 -8.41
C ASP A 97 -4.58 -5.95 -9.44
N GLN A 98 -3.41 -6.49 -9.09
CA GLN A 98 -2.12 -6.09 -9.64
C GLN A 98 -1.99 -6.42 -11.14
N GLY A 99 -2.16 -5.40 -11.99
CA GLY A 99 -1.77 -5.44 -13.40
C GLY A 99 -2.53 -6.46 -14.27
N GLY A 100 -3.85 -6.61 -14.05
CA GLY A 100 -4.70 -7.49 -14.87
C GLY A 100 -4.74 -8.95 -14.38
N GLY A 101 -4.69 -9.17 -13.06
CA GLY A 101 -4.86 -10.49 -12.45
C GLY A 101 -3.56 -11.29 -12.24
N LYS A 102 -2.39 -10.66 -12.37
CA LYS A 102 -1.11 -11.36 -12.11
C LYS A 102 -0.93 -11.71 -10.64
N ARG A 103 -1.41 -10.87 -9.72
CA ARG A 103 -1.35 -11.06 -8.26
C ARG A 103 -2.39 -10.19 -7.55
N LYS A 104 -3.00 -10.69 -6.47
CA LYS A 104 -3.92 -9.91 -5.62
C LYS A 104 -3.21 -8.77 -4.90
N GLY A 105 -3.79 -7.58 -4.86
CA GLY A 105 -3.33 -6.47 -4.01
C GLY A 105 -3.15 -6.93 -2.55
N SER A 106 -2.04 -6.55 -1.91
CA SER A 106 -1.71 -7.01 -0.55
C SER A 106 -1.15 -5.86 0.28
N PHE A 107 -1.92 -5.46 1.28
CA PHE A 107 -1.56 -4.43 2.25
C PHE A 107 -1.47 -5.05 3.64
N ALA A 108 -0.36 -4.82 4.33
CA ALA A 108 -0.17 -5.12 5.74
C ALA A 108 -0.27 -3.83 6.55
N ILE A 109 -1.13 -3.81 7.56
CA ILE A 109 -1.36 -2.64 8.41
C ILE A 109 -0.59 -2.83 9.73
N TYR A 110 0.17 -1.82 10.12
CA TYR A 110 0.97 -1.80 11.34
C TYR A 110 0.40 -0.76 12.32
N PRO A 111 -0.43 -1.18 13.29
CA PRO A 111 -0.80 -0.39 14.47
C PRO A 111 0.27 -0.52 15.58
N GLU A 112 0.23 0.36 16.58
CA GLU A 112 0.99 0.27 17.85
C GLU A 112 0.00 0.09 19.00
#